data_AF-A0A9W7YJ93-F1
#
_entry.id   AF-A0A9W7YJ93-F1
#
_cell.length_a   1.000
_cell.length_b   1.000
_cell.length_c   1.000
_cell.angle_alpha   90.00
_cell.angle_beta   90.00
_cell.angle_gamma   90.00
#
_symmetry.space_group_name_H-M   'P 1'
#
loop_
_entity.id
_entity.type
_entity.pdbx_description
1 polymer ?
#
loop_
_entity_poly.entity_id
_entity_poly.type
_entity_poly.pdbx_seq_one_letter_code
_entity_poly.pdbx_strand_id
1 'polypeptide(L)'
;MYGKAFVPAAKDTWTLIKDRGVDALINDCLIGNVLQMGAFLCAAVVALVAWLYITITKPEYNTTGSYTAPIIIAAFVLAMSMFMVLLKSIDSGAATTFVCLAEDPEAMARNNPQLFAMVRETYPQVVRGVHAVERF
;
A
#
# COMPACT_ATOMS: atom_id res chain seq x y z
N MET A 1 8.07 -24.05 -10.73
CA MET A 1 8.38 -24.47 -12.12
C MET A 1 9.87 -24.70 -12.37
N TYR A 2 10.76 -24.67 -11.36
CA TYR A 2 12.17 -25.09 -11.53
C TYR A 2 12.61 -25.92 -10.32
N GLY A 3 13.12 -27.13 -10.58
CA GLY A 3 13.59 -28.08 -9.57
C GLY A 3 14.91 -27.66 -8.93
N LYS A 4 14.86 -26.71 -8.00
CA LYS A 4 15.94 -26.48 -7.03
C LYS A 4 15.59 -27.18 -5.72
N ALA A 5 16.58 -27.74 -5.01
CA ALA A 5 16.35 -28.29 -3.68
C ALA A 5 15.86 -27.17 -2.72
N PHE A 6 14.95 -27.49 -1.80
CA PHE A 6 14.33 -26.52 -0.88
C PHE A 6 15.35 -25.70 -0.07
N VAL A 7 16.48 -26.31 0.29
CA VAL A 7 17.51 -25.70 1.12
C VAL A 7 18.27 -24.58 0.39
N PRO A 8 18.82 -24.78 -0.83
CA PRO A 8 19.44 -23.69 -1.58
C PRO A 8 18.44 -22.59 -1.96
N ALA A 9 17.20 -22.94 -2.34
CA ALA A 9 16.17 -21.94 -2.61
C ALA A 9 15.88 -21.05 -1.38
N ALA A 10 15.76 -21.65 -0.19
CA ALA A 10 15.55 -20.90 1.05
C ALA A 10 16.76 -20.02 1.44
N LYS A 11 17.98 -20.45 1.12
CA LYS A 11 19.22 -19.68 1.37
C LYS A 11 19.34 -18.47 0.44
N ASP A 12 18.93 -18.62 -0.82
CA ASP A 12 18.85 -17.52 -1.79
C ASP A 12 17.77 -16.52 -1.36
N THR A 13 16.59 -16.99 -0.97
CA THR A 13 15.52 -16.14 -0.40
C THR A 13 15.98 -15.41 0.85
N TRP A 14 16.75 -16.05 1.74
CA TRP A 14 17.29 -15.44 2.95
C TRP A 14 18.31 -14.33 2.66
N THR A 15 19.14 -14.52 1.64
CA THR A 15 20.12 -13.51 1.19
C THR A 15 19.41 -12.32 0.54
N LEU A 16 18.35 -12.58 -0.21
CA LEU A 16 17.49 -11.58 -0.87
C LEU A 16 16.72 -10.73 0.16
N ILE A 17 16.17 -11.36 1.21
CA ILE A 17 15.54 -10.66 2.33
C ILE A 17 16.55 -9.81 3.11
N LYS A 18 17.79 -10.26 3.28
CA LYS A 18 18.83 -9.47 3.96
C LYS A 18 19.28 -8.24 3.18
N ASP A 19 19.46 -8.36 1.86
CA ASP A 19 20.00 -7.27 1.03
C ASP A 19 18.95 -6.25 0.61
N ARG A 20 17.69 -6.66 0.43
CA ARG A 20 16.62 -5.78 -0.07
C ARG A 20 15.34 -5.76 0.78
N GLY A 21 15.16 -6.74 1.69
CA GLY A 21 13.98 -6.81 2.55
C GLY A 21 13.91 -5.70 3.59
N VAL A 22 15.04 -5.10 3.97
CA VAL A 22 15.08 -3.94 4.88
C VAL A 22 14.48 -2.71 4.21
N ASP A 23 14.83 -2.42 2.96
CA ASP A 23 14.25 -1.29 2.21
C ASP A 23 12.75 -1.50 1.93
N ALA A 24 12.34 -2.74 1.62
CA ALA A 24 10.94 -3.09 1.47
C ALA A 24 10.15 -2.94 2.78
N LEU A 25 10.70 -3.38 3.91
CA LEU A 25 10.09 -3.24 5.24
C LEU A 25 9.99 -1.77 5.66
N ILE A 26 11.03 -0.98 5.40
CA ILE A 26 11.02 0.46 5.67
C ILE A 26 9.96 1.14 4.82
N ASN A 27 9.84 0.78 3.53
CA ASN A 27 8.80 1.29 2.65
C ASN A 27 7.40 0.88 3.13
N ASP A 28 7.20 -0.36 3.57
CA ASP A 28 5.92 -0.82 4.17
C ASP A 28 5.56 -0.02 5.42
N CYS A 29 6.52 0.22 6.31
CA CYS A 29 6.31 1.05 7.50
C CYS A 29 6.04 2.53 7.14
N LEU A 30 6.69 3.07 6.11
CA LEU A 30 6.49 4.45 5.67
C LEU A 30 5.14 4.62 4.97
N ILE A 31 4.82 3.73 4.02
CA ILE A 31 3.57 3.69 3.28
C ILE A 31 2.42 3.48 4.26
N GLY A 32 2.50 2.50 5.16
CA GLY A 32 1.48 2.25 6.17
C GLY A 32 1.14 3.49 7.00
N ASN A 33 2.15 4.20 7.52
CA ASN A 33 1.94 5.44 8.29
C ASN A 33 1.35 6.58 7.44
N VAL A 34 1.88 6.80 6.23
CA VAL A 34 1.40 7.87 5.34
C VAL A 34 -0.06 7.61 4.94
N LEU A 35 -0.39 6.37 4.60
CA LEU A 35 -1.74 5.97 4.23
C LEU A 35 -2.71 6.14 5.41
N GLN A 36 -2.33 5.76 6.63
CA GLN A 36 -3.12 6.02 7.83
C GLN A 36 -3.36 7.51 8.06
N MET A 37 -2.34 8.35 7.88
CA MET A 37 -2.48 9.80 7.99
C MET A 37 -3.46 10.35 6.95
N GLY A 38 -3.44 9.82 5.73
CA GLY A 38 -4.42 10.10 4.68
C GLY A 38 -5.84 9.68 5.06
N ALA A 39 -6.00 8.52 5.73
CA ALA A 39 -7.29 8.05 6.23
C ALA A 39 -7.90 9.00 7.26
N PHE A 40 -7.08 9.49 8.19
CA PHE A 40 -7.52 10.48 9.19
C PHE A 40 -7.94 11.80 8.55
N LEU A 41 -7.18 12.30 7.56
CA LEU A 41 -7.55 13.51 6.82
C LEU A 41 -8.87 13.34 6.07
N CYS A 42 -9.04 12.23 5.35
CA CYS A 42 -10.27 11.93 4.62
C CYS A 42 -11.49 11.86 5.56
N ALA A 43 -11.36 11.13 6.67
CA ALA A 43 -12.41 11.01 7.67
C ALA A 43 -12.73 12.35 8.34
N ALA A 44 -11.72 13.20 8.59
CA ALA A 44 -11.92 14.55 9.12
C ALA A 44 -12.72 15.44 8.15
N VAL A 45 -12.45 15.37 6.84
CA VAL A 45 -13.22 16.09 5.81
C VAL A 45 -14.67 15.61 5.79
N VAL A 46 -14.91 14.30 5.84
CA VAL A 46 -16.27 13.75 5.87
C VAL A 46 -17.01 14.17 7.14
N ALA A 47 -16.35 14.17 8.30
CA ALA A 47 -16.93 14.66 9.55
C ALA A 47 -17.30 16.15 9.47
N LEU A 48 -16.46 16.98 8.84
CA LEU A 48 -16.75 18.40 8.61
C LEU A 48 -17.97 18.58 7.69
N VAL A 49 -18.05 17.81 6.60
CA VAL A 49 -19.20 17.84 5.68
C VAL A 49 -20.48 17.37 6.37
N ALA A 50 -20.41 16.32 7.20
CA ALA A 50 -21.55 15.84 7.98
C ALA A 50 -22.05 16.91 8.97
N TRP A 51 -21.14 17.61 9.64
CA TRP A 51 -21.48 18.74 10.50
C TRP A 51 -22.15 19.87 9.71
N LEU A 52 -21.57 20.27 8.58
CA LEU A 52 -22.08 21.34 7.72
C LEU A 52 -23.49 21.00 7.19
N TYR A 53 -23.71 19.74 6.80
CA TYR A 53 -25.01 19.24 6.35
C TYR A 53 -26.10 19.40 7.40
N ILE A 54 -25.80 19.05 8.66
CA ILE A 54 -26.75 19.17 9.78
C ILE A 54 -27.05 20.65 10.08
N THR A 55 -26.03 21.51 10.06
CA THR A 55 -26.17 22.94 10.36
C THR A 55 -26.99 23.68 9.32
N ILE A 56 -26.83 23.37 8.03
CA ILE A 56 -27.56 24.02 6.93
C ILE A 56 -28.99 23.48 6.85
N THR A 57 -29.15 22.16 6.87
CA THR A 57 -30.45 21.51 6.60
C THR A 57 -31.41 21.58 7.78
N LYS A 58 -30.90 21.78 9.00
CA LYS A 58 -31.67 21.85 10.26
C LYS A 58 -32.82 20.83 10.31
N PRO A 59 -32.52 19.53 10.22
CA PRO A 59 -33.55 18.52 10.13
C PRO A 59 -34.43 18.48 11.39
N GLU A 60 -35.73 18.19 11.22
CA GLU A 60 -36.70 18.13 12.34
C GLU A 60 -36.30 17.12 13.43
N TYR A 61 -35.64 16.01 13.05
CA TYR A 61 -35.12 15.01 13.99
C TYR A 61 -33.97 15.54 14.86
N ASN A 62 -33.34 16.67 14.51
CA ASN A 62 -32.22 17.26 15.25
C ASN A 62 -32.59 18.57 15.98
N THR A 63 -33.87 18.78 16.27
CA THR A 63 -34.37 19.94 17.01
C THR A 63 -33.74 20.13 18.40
N THR A 64 -33.40 19.03 19.09
CA THR A 64 -32.71 19.04 20.40
C THR A 64 -31.17 18.99 20.27
N GLY A 65 -30.61 18.84 19.06
CA GLY A 65 -29.16 18.71 18.84
C GLY A 65 -28.52 17.38 19.23
N SER A 66 -29.26 16.50 19.93
CA SER A 66 -28.78 15.22 20.48
C SER A 66 -28.22 14.26 19.41
N TYR A 67 -28.71 14.33 18.18
CA TYR A 67 -28.28 13.45 17.09
C TYR A 67 -27.04 13.94 16.34
N THR A 68 -26.59 15.17 16.58
CA THR A 68 -25.45 15.77 15.86
C THR A 68 -24.15 14.97 16.10
N ALA A 69 -23.81 14.73 17.37
CA ALA A 69 -22.59 14.01 17.73
C ALA A 69 -22.56 12.55 17.21
N PRO A 70 -23.59 11.72 17.41
CA PRO A 70 -23.56 10.34 16.92
C PRO A 70 -23.54 10.25 15.39
N ILE A 71 -24.19 11.16 14.66
CA ILE A 71 -24.14 11.18 13.17
C ILE A 71 -22.72 11.49 12.68
N ILE A 72 -22.05 12.49 13.27
CA ILE A 72 -20.69 12.86 12.89
C ILE A 72 -19.71 11.72 13.19
N ILE A 73 -19.82 11.10 14.38
CA ILE A 73 -18.97 9.96 14.77
C ILE A 73 -19.21 8.77 13.83
N ALA A 74 -20.48 8.45 13.53
CA ALA A 74 -20.82 7.36 12.61
C ALA A 74 -20.26 7.63 11.20
N ALA A 75 -20.42 8.85 10.67
CA ALA A 75 -19.89 9.24 9.38
C ALA A 75 -18.35 9.15 9.33
N PHE A 76 -17.67 9.56 10.40
CA PHE A 76 -16.22 9.45 10.53
C PHE A 76 -15.75 7.98 10.49
N VAL A 77 -16.37 7.10 11.28
CA VAL A 77 -16.01 5.68 11.34
C VAL A 77 -16.29 4.98 10.01
N LEU A 78 -17.42 5.27 9.37
CA LEU A 78 -17.77 4.73 8.05
C LEU A 78 -16.77 5.20 6.98
N ALA A 79 -16.44 6.49 6.92
CA ALA A 79 -15.45 7.00 5.98
C ALA A 79 -14.06 6.37 6.20
N MET A 80 -13.64 6.27 7.47
CA MET A 80 -12.35 5.70 7.81
C MET A 80 -12.25 4.22 7.45
N SER A 81 -13.29 3.43 7.74
CA SER A 81 -13.34 2.01 7.39
C SER A 81 -13.32 1.77 5.88
N MET A 82 -14.08 2.56 5.10
CA MET A 82 -14.05 2.48 3.64
C MET A 82 -12.66 2.83 3.08
N PHE A 83 -12.03 3.87 3.60
CA PHE A 83 -10.71 4.28 3.14
C PHE A 83 -9.64 3.24 3.50
N MET A 84 -9.69 2.66 4.70
CA MET A 84 -8.78 1.58 5.12
C MET A 84 -8.82 0.37 4.18
N VAL A 85 -9.99 -0.02 3.67
CA VAL A 85 -10.10 -1.11 2.69
C VAL A 85 -9.37 -0.77 1.38
N LEU A 86 -9.48 0.48 0.91
CA LEU A 86 -8.75 0.96 -0.27
C LEU A 86 -7.24 1.01 -0.04
N LEU A 87 -6.81 1.37 1.17
CA LEU A 87 -5.38 1.40 1.50
C LEU A 87 -4.77 0.00 1.49
N LYS A 88 -5.52 -1.00 1.95
CA LYS A 88 -5.06 -2.40 1.98
C LYS A 88 -4.81 -2.98 0.58
N SER A 89 -5.57 -2.57 -0.42
CA SER A 89 -5.31 -3.00 -1.80
C SER A 89 -4.04 -2.35 -2.37
N ILE A 90 -3.73 -1.11 -2.00
CA ILE A 90 -2.48 -0.43 -2.40
C ILE A 90 -1.27 -1.12 -1.76
N ASP A 91 -1.35 -1.39 -0.46
CA ASP A 91 -0.32 -2.06 0.35
C ASP A 91 0.04 -3.43 -0.24
N SER A 92 -0.99 -4.26 -0.50
CA SER A 92 -0.82 -5.56 -1.15
C SER A 92 -0.24 -5.46 -2.57
N GLY A 93 -0.61 -4.43 -3.32
CA GLY A 93 -0.11 -4.21 -4.68
C GLY A 93 1.37 -3.82 -4.71
N ALA A 94 1.81 -2.97 -3.77
CA ALA A 94 3.21 -2.57 -3.63
C ALA A 94 4.08 -3.78 -3.28
N ALA A 95 3.67 -4.58 -2.30
CA ALA A 95 4.38 -5.80 -1.91
C ALA A 95 4.47 -6.82 -3.06
N THR A 96 3.37 -7.02 -3.79
CA THR A 96 3.36 -7.95 -4.95
C THR A 96 4.30 -7.49 -6.05
N THR A 97 4.31 -6.18 -6.36
CA THR A 97 5.21 -5.62 -7.38
C THR A 97 6.67 -5.83 -7.01
N PHE A 98 7.01 -5.65 -5.73
CA PHE A 98 8.36 -5.89 -5.22
C PHE A 98 8.77 -7.36 -5.33
N VAL A 99 7.88 -8.28 -4.97
CA VAL A 99 8.13 -9.73 -5.08
C VAL A 99 8.30 -10.14 -6.55
N CYS A 100 7.44 -9.66 -7.46
CA CYS A 100 7.57 -9.95 -8.89
C CYS A 100 8.90 -9.43 -9.47
N LEU A 101 9.34 -8.25 -9.05
CA LEU A 101 10.62 -7.66 -9.47
C LEU A 101 11.82 -8.44 -8.92
N ALA A 102 11.69 -8.99 -7.71
CA ALA A 102 12.71 -9.83 -7.08
C ALA A 102 12.84 -11.21 -7.72
N GLU A 103 11.72 -11.82 -8.15
CA GLU A 103 11.68 -13.18 -8.70
C GLU A 103 12.16 -13.25 -10.17
N ASP A 104 11.61 -12.40 -11.06
CA ASP A 104 12.01 -12.38 -12.47
C ASP A 104 11.85 -10.98 -13.10
N PRO A 105 12.91 -10.14 -13.08
CA PRO A 105 12.87 -8.81 -13.66
C PRO A 105 12.74 -8.82 -15.19
N GLU A 106 13.14 -9.90 -15.88
CA GLU A 106 13.02 -10.01 -17.33
C GLU A 106 11.56 -10.28 -17.76
N ALA A 107 10.81 -11.07 -16.98
CA ALA A 107 9.38 -11.25 -17.19
C ALA A 107 8.60 -9.94 -17.02
N MET A 108 9.00 -9.09 -16.05
CA MET A 108 8.40 -7.77 -15.88
C MET A 108 8.74 -6.83 -17.04
N ALA A 109 9.97 -6.85 -17.54
CA ALA A 109 10.39 -6.08 -18.72
C ALA A 109 9.60 -6.49 -19.98
N ARG A 110 9.22 -7.77 -20.11
CA ARG A 110 8.43 -8.29 -21.23
C ARG A 110 6.95 -7.93 -21.13
N ASN A 111 6.36 -8.03 -19.94
CA ASN A 111 4.92 -7.81 -19.75
C ASN A 111 4.57 -6.32 -19.60
N ASN A 112 5.42 -5.51 -18.98
CA ASN A 112 5.22 -4.08 -18.76
C ASN A 112 6.54 -3.28 -18.93
N PRO A 113 6.98 -3.06 -20.19
CA PRO A 113 8.26 -2.42 -20.49
C PRO A 113 8.34 -0.96 -19.99
N GLN A 114 7.22 -0.23 -19.96
CA GLN A 114 7.18 1.15 -19.45
C GLN A 114 7.45 1.21 -17.94
N LEU A 115 6.84 0.31 -17.15
CA LEU A 115 7.04 0.25 -15.71
C LEU A 115 8.50 -0.13 -15.39
N PHE A 116 9.04 -1.10 -16.12
CA PHE A 116 10.43 -1.53 -15.97
C PHE A 116 11.44 -0.43 -16.30
N ALA A 117 11.19 0.39 -17.33
CA ALA A 117 12.04 1.53 -17.68
C ALA A 117 12.07 2.57 -16.56
N MET A 118 10.93 2.87 -15.95
CA MET A 118 10.80 3.84 -14.86
C MET A 118 11.48 3.36 -13.57
N VAL A 119 11.34 2.06 -13.26
CA VAL A 119 12.06 1.40 -12.16
C VAL A 119 13.57 1.39 -12.42
N ARG A 120 14.01 1.17 -13.67
CA ARG A 120 15.43 1.21 -14.05
C ARG A 120 16.07 2.58 -13.90
N GLU A 121 15.34 3.66 -14.22
CA GLU A 121 15.82 5.03 -14.01
C GLU A 121 15.86 5.42 -12.53
N THR A 122 14.83 5.05 -11.76
CA THR A 122 14.69 5.48 -10.36
C THR A 122 15.54 4.62 -9.41
N TYR A 123 15.71 3.34 -9.72
CA TYR A 123 16.40 2.36 -8.87
C TYR A 123 17.33 1.46 -9.70
N PRO A 124 18.45 1.98 -10.23
CA PRO A 124 19.38 1.22 -11.08
C PRO A 124 19.98 -0.01 -10.38
N GLN A 125 20.11 0.01 -9.05
CA GLN A 125 20.55 -1.13 -8.23
C GLN A 125 19.58 -2.32 -8.22
N VAL A 126 18.31 -2.14 -8.61
CA VAL A 126 17.27 -3.18 -8.52
C VAL A 126 17.18 -4.02 -9.82
N VAL A 127 17.76 -3.52 -10.90
CA VAL A 127 17.65 -4.04 -12.28
C VAL A 127 18.52 -5.28 -12.53
N ARG A 128 19.50 -5.55 -11.65
CA ARG A 128 20.19 -6.84 -11.63
C ARG A 128 19.28 -7.86 -10.93
N GLY A 129 18.65 -8.72 -11.74
CA GLY A 129 18.01 -9.94 -11.25
C GLY A 129 19.03 -10.86 -10.61
N VAL A 130 18.61 -11.55 -9.54
CA VAL A 130 19.48 -12.41 -8.72
C VAL A 130 20.08 -13.57 -9.54
N HIS A 131 19.41 -13.97 -10.63
CA HIS A 131 19.92 -14.97 -11.57
C HIS A 131 21.13 -14.52 -12.42
N ALA A 132 21.55 -13.26 -12.36
CA ALA A 132 22.74 -12.79 -13.08
C ALA A 132 24.07 -13.16 -12.41
N VAL A 133 24.06 -13.70 -11.18
CA VAL A 133 25.29 -13.97 -10.40
C VAL A 133 25.75 -15.43 -10.47
N GLU A 134 24.92 -16.38 -10.93
CA GLU A 134 25.30 -17.81 -11.05
C GLU A 134 25.86 -18.23 -12.42
N ARG A 135 26.37 -17.29 -13.23
CA ARG A 135 27.20 -17.65 -14.40
C ARG A 135 28.67 -17.34 -14.14
N PHE A 136 29.31 -18.08 -13.23
CA PHE A 136 30.70 -18.51 -13.32
C PHE A 136 30.88 -19.78 -12.50
#